data_AF-A0A3L7PWI1-F1
#
_entry.id   AF-A0A3L7PWI1-F1
#
_cell.length_a   1.000
_cell.length_b   1.000
_cell.length_c   1.000
_cell.angle_alpha   90.00
_cell.angle_beta   90.00
_cell.angle_gamma   90.00
#
_symmetry.space_group_name_H-M   'P 1'
#
loop_
_entity.id
_entity.type
_entity.pdbx_description
1 polymer ?
#
loop_
_entity_poly.entity_id
_entity_poly.type
_entity_poly.pdbx_seq_one_letter_code
_entity_poly.pdbx_strand_id
1 'polypeptide(L)'
;MPESHESVEHLLVGLVFNCLDDAERLRALALVAADPSLARQLGQLTMALGNLEREPILPPANLAQRTIAKVTRAREADSATIIRIPKAPPSARPAWNWATWRLADLVVAAGVMMVAGMVAFPAIRQAWVRQREVACQNNMRGLGVAMNDYASRHNNQYPQITSRGSSSAAGTYMVSLIE
;
A
#
# COMPACT_ATOMS: atom_id res chain seq x y z
N MET A 1 17.09 13.25 -9.92
CA MET A 1 16.83 11.81 -9.72
C MET A 1 17.88 11.28 -8.75
N PRO A 2 17.61 11.25 -7.44
CA PRO A 2 18.56 10.81 -6.40
C PRO A 2 18.38 9.36 -5.91
N GLU A 3 17.42 8.60 -6.44
CA GLU A 3 16.98 7.32 -5.85
C GLU A 3 17.96 6.13 -5.98
N SER A 4 19.03 6.26 -6.77
CA SER A 4 19.99 5.16 -6.99
C SER A 4 21.11 5.06 -5.94
N HIS A 5 21.43 6.15 -5.22
CA HIS A 5 22.54 6.12 -4.27
C HIS A 5 22.12 5.49 -2.94
N GLU A 6 20.90 5.80 -2.48
CA GLU A 6 20.32 5.28 -1.24
C GLU A 6 20.15 3.74 -1.29
N SER A 7 19.70 3.22 -2.44
CA SER A 7 19.53 1.77 -2.63
C SER A 7 20.85 0.98 -2.60
N VAL A 8 21.94 1.54 -3.13
CA VAL A 8 23.26 0.89 -3.13
C VAL A 8 23.87 0.86 -1.72
N GLU A 9 23.74 1.96 -0.96
CA GLU A 9 24.19 2.00 0.44
C GLU A 9 23.45 0.97 1.31
N HIS A 10 22.12 0.83 1.12
CA HIS A 10 21.35 -0.21 1.80
C HIS A 10 21.81 -1.63 1.47
N LEU A 11 22.15 -1.90 0.22
CA LEU A 11 22.72 -3.19 -0.21
C LEU A 11 24.07 -3.46 0.46
N LEU A 12 24.95 -2.46 0.58
CA LEU A 12 26.25 -2.59 1.24
C LEU A 12 26.11 -2.85 2.74
N VAL A 13 25.26 -2.07 3.42
CA VAL A 13 24.99 -2.23 4.85
C VAL A 13 24.35 -3.60 5.11
N GLY A 14 23.35 -3.99 4.32
CA GLY A 14 22.72 -5.30 4.42
C GLY A 14 23.71 -6.45 4.21
N LEU A 15 24.73 -6.27 3.36
CA LEU A 15 25.75 -7.28 3.08
C LEU A 15 26.68 -7.47 4.26
N VAL A 16 27.11 -6.36 4.87
CA VAL A 16 27.98 -6.38 6.05
C VAL A 16 27.30 -7.00 7.27
N PHE A 17 26.01 -6.73 7.47
CA PHE A 17 25.22 -7.32 8.56
C PHE A 17 24.63 -8.71 8.23
N ASN A 18 24.86 -9.22 7.00
CA ASN A 18 24.30 -10.48 6.50
C ASN A 18 22.76 -10.54 6.65
N CYS A 19 22.07 -9.46 6.29
CA CYS A 19 20.62 -9.29 6.40
C CYS A 19 19.87 -9.25 5.04
N LEU A 20 20.56 -9.57 3.94
CA LEU A 20 19.97 -9.62 2.60
C LEU A 20 19.40 -10.99 2.28
N ASP A 21 18.38 -11.02 1.41
CA ASP A 21 17.97 -12.26 0.76
C ASP A 21 19.01 -12.73 -0.28
N ASP A 22 18.86 -13.96 -0.78
CA ASP A 22 19.81 -14.56 -1.72
C ASP A 22 19.95 -13.73 -3.02
N ALA A 23 18.85 -13.18 -3.54
CA ALA A 23 18.87 -12.44 -4.80
C ALA A 23 19.54 -11.06 -4.63
N GLU A 24 19.24 -10.35 -3.55
CA GLU A 24 19.85 -9.08 -3.19
C GLU A 24 21.34 -9.23 -2.87
N ARG A 25 21.71 -10.31 -2.16
CA ARG A 25 23.11 -10.64 -1.87
C ARG A 25 23.92 -10.85 -3.14
N LEU A 26 23.39 -11.61 -4.10
CA LEU A 26 24.03 -11.80 -5.41
C LEU A 26 24.22 -10.49 -6.17
N ARG A 27 23.21 -9.59 -6.13
CA ARG A 27 23.31 -8.26 -6.73
C ARG A 27 24.36 -7.38 -6.05
N ALA A 28 24.39 -7.35 -4.72
CA ALA A 28 25.36 -6.58 -3.95
C ALA A 28 26.80 -7.02 -4.27
N LEU A 29 27.05 -8.34 -4.30
CA LEU A 29 28.37 -8.88 -4.64
C LEU A 29 28.77 -8.56 -6.09
N ALA A 30 27.83 -8.62 -7.05
CA ALA A 30 28.10 -8.24 -8.43
C ALA A 30 28.46 -6.75 -8.56
N LEU A 31 27.78 -5.87 -7.83
CA LEU A 31 28.09 -4.43 -7.80
C LEU A 31 29.46 -4.15 -7.18
N VAL A 32 29.79 -4.82 -6.07
CA VAL A 32 31.11 -4.70 -5.42
C VAL A 32 32.23 -5.23 -6.32
N ALA A 33 31.97 -6.28 -7.11
CA ALA A 33 32.93 -6.80 -8.08
C ALA A 33 33.11 -5.87 -9.29
N ALA A 34 32.07 -5.16 -9.70
CA ALA A 34 32.10 -4.24 -10.84
C ALA A 34 32.75 -2.88 -10.49
N ASP A 35 32.60 -2.40 -9.25
CA ASP A 35 33.10 -1.08 -8.85
C ASP A 35 34.10 -1.15 -7.67
N PRO A 36 35.39 -0.83 -7.88
CA PRO A 36 36.41 -0.83 -6.84
C PRO A 36 36.23 0.28 -5.78
N SER A 37 35.37 1.27 -6.02
CA SER A 37 35.02 2.27 -4.99
C SER A 37 34.08 1.69 -3.93
N LEU A 38 33.12 0.85 -4.32
CA LEU A 38 32.21 0.15 -3.41
C LEU A 38 32.94 -0.88 -2.55
N ALA A 39 33.93 -1.58 -3.12
CA ALA A 39 34.80 -2.47 -2.35
C ALA A 39 35.58 -1.73 -1.24
N ARG A 40 36.04 -0.50 -1.53
CA ARG A 40 36.70 0.35 -0.52
C ARG A 40 35.74 0.79 0.57
N GLN A 41 34.52 1.19 0.21
CA GLN A 41 33.48 1.55 1.19
C GLN A 41 33.11 0.38 2.10
N LEU A 42 32.94 -0.82 1.53
CA LEU A 42 32.69 -2.03 2.31
C LEU A 42 33.84 -2.33 3.27
N GLY A 43 35.10 -2.16 2.83
CA GLY A 43 36.28 -2.28 3.70
C GLY A 43 36.32 -1.25 4.84
N GLN A 44 35.88 -0.03 4.59
CA GLN A 44 35.76 1.00 5.64
C GLN A 44 34.68 0.64 6.66
N LEU A 45 33.53 0.12 6.20
CA LEU A 45 32.44 -0.33 7.07
C LEU A 45 32.84 -1.53 7.94
N THR A 46 33.53 -2.52 7.37
CA THR A 46 34.01 -3.68 8.15
C THR A 46 35.07 -3.27 9.17
N MET A 47 35.99 -2.37 8.83
CA MET A 47 36.94 -1.82 9.80
C MET A 47 36.25 -1.03 10.91
N ALA A 48 35.25 -0.20 10.56
CA ALA A 48 34.49 0.55 11.55
C ALA A 48 33.78 -0.40 12.52
N LEU A 49 33.15 -1.46 12.03
CA LEU A 49 32.50 -2.47 12.87
C LEU A 49 33.47 -3.30 13.70
N GLY A 50 34.67 -3.59 13.18
CA GLY A 50 35.73 -4.24 13.96
C GLY A 50 36.11 -3.44 15.22
N ASN A 51 36.02 -2.11 15.18
CA ASN A 51 36.24 -1.28 16.37
C ASN A 51 35.10 -1.37 17.39
N LEU A 52 33.89 -1.73 16.95
CA LEU A 52 32.75 -2.00 17.84
C LEU A 52 32.75 -3.44 18.36
N GLU A 53 33.58 -4.32 17.79
CA GLU A 53 33.68 -5.71 18.22
C GLU A 53 34.24 -5.74 19.64
N ARG A 54 33.35 -6.02 20.59
CA ARG A 54 33.65 -6.00 22.01
C ARG A 54 34.57 -7.16 22.35
N GLU A 55 35.35 -6.98 23.41
CA GLU A 55 36.27 -7.99 23.93
C GLU A 55 35.58 -9.37 23.97
N PRO A 56 36.20 -10.41 23.36
CA PRO A 56 35.55 -11.69 23.18
C PRO A 56 35.21 -12.28 24.55
N ILE A 57 33.92 -12.36 24.86
CA ILE A 57 33.44 -12.98 26.08
C ILE A 57 33.81 -14.45 26.00
N LEU A 58 34.72 -14.89 26.87
CA LEU A 58 35.15 -16.29 26.89
C LEU A 58 33.92 -17.18 27.10
N PRO A 59 33.59 -18.06 26.15
CA PRO A 59 32.43 -18.92 26.30
C PRO A 59 32.66 -19.84 27.52
N PRO A 60 31.59 -20.22 28.24
CA PRO A 60 31.73 -21.14 29.35
C PRO A 60 32.34 -22.47 28.86
N ALA A 61 33.26 -23.04 29.63
CA ALA A 61 34.10 -24.16 29.21
C ALA A 61 33.32 -25.40 28.69
N ASN A 62 32.07 -25.56 29.12
CA ASN A 62 31.19 -26.67 28.72
C ASN A 62 30.23 -26.35 27.56
N LEU A 63 30.31 -25.17 26.93
CA LEU A 63 29.40 -24.77 25.85
C LEU A 63 29.48 -25.75 24.67
N ALA A 64 30.69 -26.04 24.18
CA ALA A 64 30.89 -26.94 23.06
C ALA A 64 30.32 -28.34 23.35
N GLN A 65 30.61 -28.87 24.54
CA GLN A 65 30.10 -30.17 25.00
C GLN A 65 28.56 -30.18 25.07
N ARG A 66 27.95 -29.11 25.60
CA ARG A 66 26.48 -28.97 25.68
C ARG A 66 25.84 -28.86 24.30
N THR A 67 26.46 -28.13 23.38
CA THR A 67 25.95 -27.99 22.00
C THR A 67 26.07 -29.30 21.25
N ILE A 68 27.21 -29.99 21.34
CA ILE A 68 27.39 -31.32 20.73
C ILE A 68 26.35 -32.28 21.29
N ALA A 69 26.21 -32.38 22.62
CA ALA A 69 25.20 -33.25 23.24
C ALA A 69 23.75 -32.91 22.82
N LYS A 70 23.45 -31.62 22.56
CA LYS A 70 22.13 -31.20 22.08
C LYS A 70 21.91 -31.56 20.61
N VAL A 71 22.91 -31.37 19.75
CA VAL A 71 22.86 -31.71 18.32
C VAL A 71 22.84 -33.22 18.12
N THR A 72 23.61 -33.99 18.89
CA THR A 72 23.58 -35.45 18.83
C THR A 72 22.23 -35.98 19.28
N ARG A 73 21.65 -35.48 20.37
CA ARG A 73 20.28 -35.83 20.78
C ARG A 73 19.23 -35.48 19.73
N ALA A 74 19.34 -34.32 19.08
CA ALA A 74 18.44 -33.94 17.99
C ALA A 74 18.60 -34.88 16.78
N ARG A 75 19.83 -35.21 16.40
CA ARG A 75 20.12 -36.17 15.33
C ARG A 75 19.69 -37.59 15.67
N GLU A 76 19.83 -38.03 16.90
CA GLU A 76 19.39 -39.34 17.38
C GLU A 76 17.87 -39.42 17.44
N ALA A 77 17.18 -38.35 17.85
CA ALA A 77 15.73 -38.24 17.76
C ALA A 77 15.24 -38.27 16.29
N ASP A 78 15.96 -37.60 15.39
CA ASP A 78 15.72 -37.64 13.95
C ASP A 78 16.07 -39.00 13.33
N SER A 79 17.07 -39.72 13.85
CA SER A 79 17.52 -41.03 13.34
C SER A 79 16.68 -42.20 13.88
N ALA A 80 16.16 -42.09 15.10
CA ALA A 80 15.16 -43.02 15.65
C ALA A 80 13.78 -42.84 14.99
N THR A 81 13.57 -41.70 14.33
CA THR A 81 12.42 -41.44 13.48
C THR A 81 12.80 -41.83 12.05
N ILE A 82 12.57 -43.09 11.68
CA ILE A 82 12.22 -43.36 10.27
C ILE A 82 11.10 -42.36 9.98
N ILE A 83 11.34 -41.41 9.07
CA ILE A 83 10.38 -40.38 8.70
C ILE A 83 9.17 -41.10 8.07
N ARG A 84 8.28 -41.62 8.92
CA ARG A 84 6.87 -41.75 8.60
C ARG A 84 6.40 -40.32 8.60
N ILE A 85 6.45 -39.68 7.44
CA ILE A 85 5.70 -38.47 7.19
C ILE A 85 4.27 -38.80 7.66
N PRO A 86 3.79 -38.25 8.78
CA PRO A 86 2.41 -38.45 9.14
C PRO A 86 1.64 -37.90 7.95
N LYS A 87 0.83 -38.76 7.29
CA LYS A 87 -0.06 -38.32 6.21
C LYS A 87 -0.75 -37.08 6.76
N ALA A 88 -0.43 -35.92 6.19
CA ALA A 88 -0.90 -34.65 6.70
C ALA A 88 -2.41 -34.82 6.92
N PRO A 89 -2.94 -34.52 8.13
CA PRO A 89 -4.38 -34.53 8.30
C PRO A 89 -4.95 -33.72 7.13
N PRO A 90 -5.92 -34.26 6.37
CA PRO A 90 -6.44 -33.57 5.20
C PRO A 90 -6.71 -32.15 5.64
N SER A 91 -6.15 -31.17 4.93
CA SER A 91 -6.22 -29.76 5.31
C SER A 91 -7.67 -29.45 5.63
N ALA A 92 -8.02 -29.48 6.91
CA ALA A 92 -9.32 -29.09 7.35
C ALA A 92 -9.27 -27.58 7.18
N ARG A 93 -9.66 -27.13 5.99
CA ARG A 93 -10.01 -25.73 5.78
C ARG A 93 -10.88 -25.40 6.97
N PRO A 94 -10.51 -24.43 7.82
CA PRO A 94 -11.33 -24.12 8.97
C PRO A 94 -12.74 -23.90 8.44
N ALA A 95 -13.66 -24.79 8.83
CA ALA A 95 -15.05 -24.62 8.46
C ALA A 95 -15.44 -23.25 9.02
N TRP A 96 -15.87 -22.36 8.14
CA TRP A 96 -16.18 -20.98 8.47
C TRP A 96 -17.30 -20.95 9.50
N ASN A 97 -16.91 -20.94 10.77
CA ASN A 97 -17.82 -20.96 11.91
C ASN A 97 -17.84 -19.56 12.51
N TRP A 98 -18.94 -18.85 12.29
CA TRP A 98 -19.26 -17.55 12.88
C TRP A 98 -19.25 -17.57 14.42
N ALA A 99 -19.37 -18.75 15.04
CA ALA A 99 -19.35 -18.96 16.48
C ALA A 99 -17.95 -18.94 17.12
N THR A 100 -16.87 -18.94 16.34
CA THR A 100 -15.48 -19.02 16.86
C THR A 100 -14.74 -17.69 16.82
N TRP A 101 -15.42 -16.59 16.53
CA TRP A 101 -14.82 -15.26 16.50
C TRP A 101 -14.32 -14.92 17.90
N ARG A 102 -13.00 -14.87 18.06
CA ARG A 102 -12.39 -14.44 19.32
C ARG A 102 -12.48 -12.93 19.39
N LEU A 103 -12.55 -12.37 20.61
CA LEU A 103 -12.47 -10.92 20.84
C LEU A 103 -11.25 -10.29 20.13
N ALA A 104 -10.16 -11.05 19.98
CA ALA A 104 -8.98 -10.65 19.22
C ALA A 104 -9.27 -10.40 17.73
N ASP A 105 -10.06 -11.27 17.08
CA ASP A 105 -10.41 -11.13 15.66
C ASP A 105 -11.27 -9.88 15.44
N LEU A 106 -12.17 -9.57 16.39
CA LEU A 106 -13.02 -8.39 16.34
C LEU A 106 -12.21 -7.09 16.50
N VAL A 107 -11.20 -7.08 17.37
CA VAL A 107 -10.30 -5.92 17.53
C VAL A 107 -9.46 -5.69 16.27
N VAL A 108 -8.93 -6.76 15.67
CA VAL A 108 -8.17 -6.66 14.40
C VAL A 108 -9.08 -6.16 13.28
N ALA A 109 -10.27 -6.74 13.12
CA ALA A 109 -11.23 -6.32 12.11
C ALA A 109 -11.64 -4.84 12.27
N ALA A 110 -11.89 -4.40 13.51
CA ALA A 110 -12.21 -3.01 13.82
C ALA A 110 -11.04 -2.07 13.50
N GLY A 111 -9.81 -2.46 13.82
CA GLY A 111 -8.60 -1.68 13.50
C GLY A 111 -8.41 -1.52 12.00
N VAL A 112 -8.54 -2.61 11.23
CA VAL A 112 -8.44 -2.58 9.76
C VAL A 112 -9.54 -1.70 9.16
N MET A 113 -10.79 -1.83 9.62
CA MET A 113 -11.90 -0.97 9.19
C MET A 113 -11.68 0.50 9.51
N MET A 114 -11.10 0.82 10.67
CA MET A 114 -10.81 2.20 11.05
C MET A 114 -9.72 2.82 10.17
N VAL A 115 -8.64 2.10 9.89
CA VAL A 115 -7.57 2.56 8.98
C VAL A 115 -8.10 2.72 7.56
N ALA A 116 -8.82 1.72 7.05
CA ALA A 116 -9.45 1.79 5.73
C ALA A 116 -10.45 2.94 5.64
N GLY A 117 -11.24 3.16 6.70
CA GLY A 117 -12.19 4.27 6.82
C GLY A 117 -11.49 5.63 6.79
N MET A 118 -10.39 5.81 7.53
CA MET A 118 -9.61 7.04 7.53
C MET A 118 -9.05 7.38 6.14
N VAL A 119 -8.61 6.37 5.38
CA VAL A 119 -8.11 6.56 4.01
C VAL A 119 -9.25 6.80 3.02
N ALA A 120 -10.39 6.11 3.17
CA ALA A 120 -11.54 6.24 2.28
C ALA A 120 -12.33 7.55 2.50
N PHE A 121 -12.36 8.06 3.73
CA PHE A 121 -13.12 9.26 4.11
C PHE A 121 -12.78 10.50 3.26
N PRO A 122 -11.51 10.89 3.03
CA PRO A 122 -11.19 12.02 2.16
C PRO A 122 -11.62 11.79 0.70
N ALA A 123 -11.49 10.56 0.19
CA ALA A 123 -11.93 10.22 -1.16
C ALA A 123 -13.45 10.34 -1.32
N ILE A 124 -14.21 9.90 -0.32
CA ILE A 124 -15.67 10.09 -0.29
C ILE A 124 -15.99 11.59 -0.27
N ARG A 125 -15.39 12.39 0.62
CA ARG A 125 -15.68 13.84 0.67
C ARG A 125 -15.42 14.54 -0.67
N GLN A 126 -14.34 14.17 -1.37
CA GLN A 126 -14.03 14.71 -2.70
C GLN A 126 -15.03 14.25 -3.77
N ALA A 127 -15.53 13.01 -3.70
CA ALA A 127 -16.53 12.50 -4.64
C ALA A 127 -17.83 13.31 -4.60
N TRP A 128 -18.28 13.74 -3.41
CA TRP A 128 -19.50 14.53 -3.27
C TRP A 128 -19.37 15.93 -3.88
N VAL A 129 -18.20 16.56 -3.77
CA VAL A 129 -17.93 17.87 -4.39
C VAL A 129 -17.93 17.74 -5.91
N ARG A 130 -17.22 16.73 -6.44
CA ARG A 130 -17.21 16.45 -7.89
C ARG A 130 -18.61 16.14 -8.43
N GLN A 131 -19.43 15.41 -7.67
CA GLN A 131 -20.80 15.12 -8.07
C GLN A 131 -21.65 16.41 -8.21
N ARG A 132 -21.46 17.39 -7.32
CA ARG A 132 -22.17 18.68 -7.42
C ARG A 132 -21.75 19.48 -8.65
N GLU A 133 -20.46 19.49 -8.96
CA GLU A 133 -19.94 20.13 -10.18
C GLU A 133 -20.49 19.49 -11.44
N VAL A 134 -20.46 18.15 -11.53
CA VAL A 134 -21.02 17.39 -12.66
C VAL A 134 -22.52 17.63 -12.79
N ALA A 135 -23.26 17.65 -11.68
CA ALA A 135 -24.70 17.95 -11.70
C ALA A 135 -24.98 19.36 -12.22
N CYS A 136 -24.21 20.37 -11.78
CA CYS A 136 -24.33 21.74 -12.27
C CYS A 136 -24.03 21.84 -13.77
N GLN A 137 -22.93 21.23 -14.22
CA GLN A 137 -22.57 21.17 -15.64
C GLN A 137 -23.66 20.50 -16.48
N ASN A 138 -24.24 19.41 -15.98
CA ASN A 138 -25.32 18.72 -16.67
C ASN A 138 -26.60 19.56 -16.75
N ASN A 139 -26.95 20.28 -15.67
CA ASN A 139 -28.07 21.21 -15.67
C ASN A 139 -27.87 22.34 -16.69
N MET A 140 -26.67 22.95 -16.74
CA MET A 140 -26.37 23.99 -17.72
C MET A 140 -26.35 23.46 -19.15
N ARG A 141 -25.84 22.24 -19.37
CA ARG A 141 -25.90 21.55 -20.67
C ARG A 141 -27.36 21.35 -21.10
N GLY A 142 -28.23 20.90 -20.19
CA GLY A 142 -29.66 20.75 -20.45
C GLY A 142 -30.33 22.07 -20.84
N LEU A 143 -30.05 23.14 -20.11
CA LEU A 143 -30.55 24.48 -20.43
C LEU A 143 -30.06 24.96 -21.81
N GLY A 144 -28.77 24.78 -22.12
CA GLY A 144 -28.21 25.16 -23.42
C GLY A 144 -28.84 24.38 -24.59
N VAL A 145 -29.07 23.08 -24.42
CA VAL A 145 -29.76 22.26 -25.43
C VAL A 145 -31.20 22.75 -25.64
N ALA A 146 -31.93 23.04 -24.56
CA ALA A 146 -33.30 23.55 -24.65
C ALA A 146 -33.38 24.93 -25.32
N MET A 147 -32.45 25.84 -24.98
CA MET A 147 -32.37 27.16 -25.62
C MET A 147 -32.02 27.07 -27.11
N ASN A 148 -31.11 26.17 -27.48
CA ASN A 148 -30.74 25.94 -28.88
C ASN A 148 -31.88 25.30 -29.69
N ASP A 149 -32.63 24.36 -29.11
CA ASP A 149 -33.85 23.80 -29.73
C ASP A 149 -34.91 24.90 -29.92
N TYR A 150 -35.12 25.76 -28.93
CA TYR A 150 -36.03 26.91 -29.05
C TYR A 150 -35.63 27.84 -30.19
N ALA A 151 -34.36 28.26 -30.25
CA ALA A 151 -33.86 29.16 -31.27
C ALA A 151 -33.99 28.55 -32.67
N SER A 152 -33.71 27.25 -32.81
CA SER A 152 -33.86 26.52 -34.08
C SER A 152 -35.30 26.54 -34.61
N ARG A 153 -36.30 26.56 -33.71
CA ARG A 153 -37.72 26.64 -34.08
C ARG A 153 -38.23 28.08 -34.25
N HIS A 154 -37.52 29.07 -33.72
CA HIS A 154 -37.91 30.49 -33.71
C HIS A 154 -36.88 31.38 -34.43
N ASN A 155 -36.61 31.09 -35.71
CA ASN A 155 -35.77 31.92 -36.60
C ASN A 155 -34.38 32.30 -36.02
N ASN A 156 -33.73 31.39 -35.28
CA ASN A 156 -32.46 31.61 -34.57
C ASN A 156 -32.48 32.77 -33.56
N GLN A 157 -33.65 33.13 -33.04
CA GLN A 157 -33.80 34.18 -32.02
C GLN A 157 -34.03 33.56 -30.65
N TYR A 158 -33.21 33.97 -29.68
CA TYR A 158 -33.42 33.67 -28.28
C TYR A 158 -34.55 34.52 -27.70
N PRO A 159 -35.23 34.07 -26.62
CA PRO A 159 -36.30 34.83 -25.99
C PRO A 159 -35.81 36.21 -25.53
N GLN A 160 -36.46 37.27 -26.04
CA GLN A 160 -36.14 38.65 -25.72
C GLN A 160 -36.98 39.14 -24.54
N ILE A 161 -36.35 39.74 -23.54
CA ILE A 161 -37.06 40.44 -22.46
C ILE A 161 -37.55 41.79 -22.97
N THR A 162 -38.84 42.06 -22.84
CA THR A 162 -39.40 43.38 -23.17
C THR A 162 -39.06 44.35 -22.02
N SER A 163 -38.52 45.52 -22.36
CA SER A 163 -38.12 46.55 -21.37
C SER A 163 -39.29 47.36 -20.81
N ARG A 164 -40.53 46.97 -21.10
CA ARG A 164 -41.73 47.74 -20.77
C ARG A 164 -42.88 46.82 -20.36
N GLY A 165 -43.24 46.85 -19.07
CA GLY A 165 -44.39 46.13 -18.49
C GLY A 165 -44.03 45.33 -17.23
N SER A 166 -45.04 44.75 -16.56
CA SER A 166 -44.89 43.92 -15.34
C SER A 166 -44.11 42.61 -15.53
N SER A 167 -43.66 42.34 -16.77
CA SER A 167 -42.86 41.18 -17.19
C SER A 167 -41.39 41.52 -17.48
N SER A 168 -40.88 42.68 -17.06
CA SER A 168 -39.47 43.07 -17.23
C SER A 168 -38.49 42.38 -16.27
N ALA A 169 -38.91 41.41 -15.45
CA ALA A 169 -38.02 40.63 -14.60
C ALA A 169 -37.52 39.39 -15.36
N ALA A 170 -36.21 39.17 -15.38
CA ALA A 170 -35.60 38.02 -16.04
C ALA A 170 -36.09 36.65 -15.51
N GLY A 171 -36.92 36.59 -14.46
CA GLY A 171 -37.54 35.34 -13.98
C GLY A 171 -38.88 34.98 -14.63
N THR A 172 -39.52 35.85 -15.42
CA THR A 172 -40.90 35.62 -15.90
C THR A 172 -41.00 34.71 -17.13
N TYR A 173 -39.90 34.41 -17.83
CA TYR A 173 -39.95 33.51 -18.99
C TYR A 173 -40.11 32.03 -18.60
N MET A 174 -39.78 31.64 -17.36
CA MET A 174 -39.95 30.26 -16.87
C MET A 174 -41.39 29.97 -16.40
N VAL A 175 -42.19 31.00 -16.12
CA VAL A 175 -43.59 30.88 -15.65
C VAL A 175 -44.55 31.44 -16.71
N SER A 176 -44.48 30.86 -17.90
CA SER A 176 -45.54 30.94 -18.91
C SER A 176 -45.75 29.53 -19.45
N LEU A 177 -46.22 28.64 -18.57
CA LEU A 177 -46.90 27.44 -19.05
C LEU A 177 -48.23 27.89 -19.64
N ILE A 178 -48.37 27.67 -20.94
CA ILE A 178 -49.60 27.82 -21.69
C ILE A 178 -50.54 26.69 -21.23
N GLU A 179 -51.79 27.04 -20.92
CA GLU A 179 -52.91 26.09 -20.82
C GLU A 179 -53.30 25.59 -22.22
#